data_AF-A0AAV9F9E1-F1
#
_entry.id   AF-A0AAV9F9E1-F1
#
_cell.length_a   1.000
_cell.length_b   1.000
_cell.length_c   1.000
_cell.angle_alpha   90.00
_cell.angle_beta   90.00
_cell.angle_gamma   90.00
#
_symmetry.space_group_name_H-M   'P 1'
#
loop_
_entity.id
_entity.type
_entity.pdbx_description
1 polymer ?
#
loop_
_entity_poly.entity_id
_entity_poly.type
_entity_poly.pdbx_seq_one_letter_code
_entity_poly.pdbx_strand_id
1 'polypeptide(L)'
;MLDAMGRKYIAVFKPIDEEPMAENNPRGLPVSLDGEGLKRGTRVGEGALREVAAYLLDHPKSGRRTFLNGDVGFSGVPPTVMVRCSQSGFDLRRIIRSDHCRCLWRMKGAVKIWGHGLSGG
;
A
#
# COMPACT_ATOMS: atom_id res chain seq x y z
N MET A 1 7.66 3.68 -4.93
CA MET A 1 8.40 4.63 -4.08
C MET A 1 9.89 4.43 -4.29
N LEU A 2 10.64 5.51 -4.48
CA LEU A 2 12.09 5.51 -4.55
C LEU A 2 12.69 5.80 -3.16
N ASP A 3 13.94 5.42 -2.94
CA ASP A 3 14.70 5.89 -1.79
C ASP A 3 14.87 7.41 -1.82
N ALA A 4 15.37 8.00 -0.73
CA ALA A 4 15.56 9.44 -0.60
C ALA A 4 16.45 10.06 -1.69
N MET A 5 17.24 9.22 -2.38
CA MET A 5 18.16 9.65 -3.43
C MET A 5 17.60 9.40 -4.84
N GLY A 6 16.40 8.84 -4.97
CA GLY A 6 15.76 8.57 -6.26
C GLY A 6 16.38 7.41 -7.05
N ARG A 7 17.27 6.61 -6.45
CA ARG A 7 18.12 5.64 -7.15
C ARG A 7 17.57 4.23 -7.15
N LYS A 8 16.77 3.88 -6.12
CA LYS A 8 16.27 2.51 -5.95
C LYS A 8 14.80 2.47 -5.60
N TYR A 9 14.05 1.57 -6.23
CA TYR A 9 12.68 1.26 -5.81
C TYR A 9 12.69 0.51 -4.47
N ILE A 10 12.10 1.14 -3.45
CA ILE A 10 12.03 0.61 -2.09
C ILE A 10 10.66 0.02 -1.74
N ALA A 11 9.60 0.45 -2.43
CA ALA A 11 8.26 -0.06 -2.21
C ALA A 11 7.38 0.04 -3.47
N VAL A 12 6.40 -0.85 -3.54
CA VAL A 12 5.31 -0.81 -4.51
C VAL A 12 4.11 -0.12 -3.86
N PHE A 13 3.57 0.87 -4.57
CA PHE A 13 2.38 1.62 -4.19
C PHE A 13 1.16 1.06 -4.93
N LYS A 14 0.07 0.76 -4.22
CA LYS A 14 -1.21 0.39 -4.85
C LYS A 14 -2.35 1.21 -4.25
N PRO A 15 -2.82 2.25 -4.95
CA PRO A 15 -3.95 3.05 -4.51
C PRO A 15 -5.26 2.27 -4.67
N ILE A 16 -6.12 2.36 -3.66
CA ILE A 16 -7.41 1.63 -3.60
C ILE A 16 -8.38 2.13 -4.68
N ASP A 17 -8.37 3.43 -4.95
CA ASP A 17 -9.23 4.10 -5.92
C ASP A 17 -8.82 3.86 -7.38
N GLU A 18 -7.65 3.27 -7.64
CA GLU A 18 -7.21 2.87 -8.99
C GLU A 18 -7.36 1.35 -9.23
N GLU A 19 -7.99 0.61 -8.32
CA GLU A 19 -8.31 -0.81 -8.55
C GLU A 19 -9.23 -0.99 -9.77
N PRO A 20 -9.27 -2.16 -10.41
CA PRO A 20 -10.21 -2.43 -11.48
C PRO A 20 -11.65 -2.11 -11.03
N MET A 21 -12.34 -1.29 -11.83
CA MET A 21 -13.72 -0.81 -11.57
C MET A 21 -13.86 0.11 -10.36
N ALA A 22 -12.76 0.65 -9.84
CA ALA A 22 -12.77 1.79 -8.93
C ALA A 22 -12.82 3.12 -9.70
N GLU A 23 -13.18 4.19 -8.99
CA GLU A 23 -13.44 5.53 -9.54
C GLU A 23 -12.30 6.08 -10.41
N ASN A 24 -11.04 5.90 -9.99
CA ASN A 24 -9.86 6.46 -10.63
C ASN A 24 -9.06 5.43 -11.43
N ASN A 25 -9.66 4.29 -11.79
CA ASN A 25 -8.99 3.23 -12.53
C ASN A 25 -8.35 3.75 -13.83
N PRO A 26 -7.02 3.65 -14.01
CA PRO A 26 -6.31 4.20 -15.17
C PRO A 26 -6.66 3.49 -16.48
N ARG A 27 -7.29 2.31 -16.42
CA ARG A 27 -7.73 1.55 -17.61
C ARG A 27 -9.11 1.97 -18.11
N GLY A 28 -9.81 2.86 -17.41
CA GLY A 28 -11.14 3.33 -17.81
C GLY A 28 -12.21 2.23 -17.82
N LEU A 29 -12.06 1.18 -17.01
CA LEU A 29 -13.13 0.20 -16.82
C LEU A 29 -14.33 0.87 -16.13
N PRO A 30 -15.57 0.46 -16.43
CA PRO A 30 -16.76 0.95 -15.75
C PRO A 30 -16.64 0.81 -14.23
N VAL A 31 -17.11 1.81 -13.50
CA VAL A 31 -17.18 1.74 -12.04
C VAL A 31 -18.20 0.70 -11.63
N SER A 32 -17.87 -0.10 -10.62
CA SER A 32 -18.79 -1.11 -10.08
C SER A 32 -19.97 -0.45 -9.35
N LEU A 33 -21.19 -0.88 -9.67
CA LEU A 33 -22.43 -0.34 -9.09
C LEU A 33 -22.85 -1.07 -7.82
N ASP A 34 -22.55 -2.37 -7.73
CA ASP A 34 -22.86 -3.24 -6.59
C ASP A 34 -21.64 -3.48 -5.68
N GLY A 35 -20.49 -2.94 -6.07
CA GLY A 35 -19.21 -3.10 -5.39
C GLY A 35 -18.53 -4.44 -5.68
N GLU A 36 -19.07 -5.29 -6.56
CA GLU A 36 -18.39 -6.50 -7.02
C GLU A 36 -17.16 -6.11 -7.84
N GLY A 37 -16.03 -6.76 -7.55
CA GLY A 37 -14.75 -6.58 -8.23
C GLY A 37 -14.64 -7.41 -9.51
N LEU A 38 -13.52 -7.26 -10.22
CA LEU A 38 -13.35 -7.87 -11.56
C LEU A 38 -13.44 -9.40 -11.53
N LYS A 39 -13.15 -10.02 -10.38
CA LYS A 39 -13.29 -11.45 -10.15
C LYS A 39 -14.48 -11.72 -9.24
N ARG A 40 -15.27 -12.75 -9.59
CA ARG A 40 -16.40 -13.19 -8.75
C ARG A 40 -15.96 -13.44 -7.32
N GLY A 41 -16.72 -12.93 -6.36
CA GLY A 41 -16.42 -13.06 -4.93
C GLY A 41 -15.34 -12.10 -4.41
N THR A 42 -14.98 -11.08 -5.19
CA THR A 42 -14.11 -9.99 -4.75
C THR A 42 -14.91 -8.69 -4.70
N ARG A 43 -14.51 -7.74 -3.84
CA ARG A 43 -15.05 -6.38 -3.87
C ARG A 43 -14.01 -5.39 -4.38
N VAL A 44 -14.47 -4.36 -5.06
CA VAL A 44 -13.64 -3.23 -5.50
C VAL A 44 -13.08 -2.51 -4.28
N GLY A 45 -11.79 -2.18 -4.30
CA GLY A 45 -11.11 -1.42 -3.26
C GLY A 45 -10.66 -2.26 -2.05
N GLU A 46 -10.91 -3.56 -2.05
CA GLU A 46 -10.46 -4.48 -0.99
C GLU A 46 -9.16 -5.23 -1.35
N GLY A 47 -8.59 -5.00 -2.55
CA GLY A 47 -7.31 -5.61 -2.95
C GLY A 47 -6.18 -5.29 -1.98
N ALA A 48 -6.03 -4.02 -1.61
CA ALA A 48 -5.05 -3.58 -0.62
C ALA A 48 -5.19 -4.31 0.74
N LEU A 49 -6.41 -4.47 1.24
CA LEU A 49 -6.68 -5.16 2.50
C LEU A 49 -6.24 -6.62 2.44
N ARG A 50 -6.51 -7.31 1.32
CA ARG A 50 -6.12 -8.71 1.14
C ARG A 50 -4.61 -8.89 1.13
N GLU A 51 -3.85 -7.95 0.59
CA GLU A 51 -2.39 -8.03 0.64
C GLU A 51 -1.83 -7.83 2.05
N VAL A 52 -2.42 -6.93 2.85
CA VAL A 52 -2.08 -6.80 4.28
C VAL A 52 -2.43 -8.08 5.04
N ALA A 53 -3.62 -8.63 4.81
CA ALA A 53 -4.05 -9.88 5.43
C ALA A 53 -3.12 -11.03 5.08
N ALA A 54 -2.67 -11.13 3.83
CA ALA A 54 -1.70 -12.14 3.41
C ALA A 54 -0.39 -12.03 4.22
N TYR A 55 0.16 -10.83 4.40
CA TYR A 55 1.36 -10.65 5.24
C TYR A 55 1.13 -11.06 6.70
N LEU A 56 -0.01 -10.65 7.27
CA LEU A 56 -0.37 -10.95 8.66
C LEU A 56 -0.62 -12.44 8.90
N LEU A 57 -1.18 -13.17 7.94
CA LEU A 57 -1.39 -14.61 8.00
C LEU A 57 -0.07 -15.37 7.82
N ASP A 58 0.81 -14.85 6.97
CA ASP A 58 2.06 -15.52 6.61
C ASP A 58 3.11 -15.48 7.73
N HIS A 59 3.10 -14.42 8.53
CA HIS A 59 4.00 -14.26 9.65
C HIS A 59 3.18 -14.44 10.94
N PRO A 60 3.33 -15.51 11.73
CA PRO A 60 2.56 -15.70 12.98
C PRO A 60 2.91 -14.62 14.03
N LYS A 61 1.98 -14.28 14.92
CA LYS A 61 2.09 -13.15 15.89
C LYS A 61 3.15 -13.34 17.00
N SER A 62 3.81 -14.50 17.07
CA SER A 62 4.78 -14.81 18.12
C SER A 62 6.05 -13.98 17.95
N GLY A 63 6.22 -12.95 18.79
CA GLY A 63 7.41 -12.10 18.85
C GLY A 63 7.20 -10.66 18.37
N ARG A 64 8.06 -9.74 18.83
CA ARG A 64 8.09 -8.35 18.36
C ARG A 64 8.43 -8.38 16.87
N ARG A 65 7.51 -7.90 16.02
CA ARG A 65 7.70 -7.67 14.57
C ARG A 65 8.84 -6.69 14.36
N THR A 66 10.07 -7.13 14.54
CA THR A 66 11.23 -6.35 14.21
C THR A 66 11.49 -6.59 12.74
N PHE A 67 11.44 -5.53 11.94
CA PHE A 67 11.88 -5.55 10.54
C PHE A 67 13.38 -5.88 10.39
N LEU A 68 14.07 -6.20 11.50
CA LEU A 68 15.50 -6.39 11.63
C LEU A 68 15.91 -7.86 11.60
N ASN A 69 15.06 -8.78 12.09
CA ASN A 69 15.47 -10.19 12.23
C ASN A 69 15.30 -11.01 10.95
N GLY A 70 14.65 -10.46 9.91
CA GLY A 70 14.52 -11.15 8.64
C GLY A 70 13.73 -12.46 8.71
N ASP A 71 12.91 -12.65 9.76
CA ASP A 71 12.06 -13.83 9.92
C ASP A 71 11.17 -13.96 8.69
N VAL A 72 11.49 -14.94 7.84
CA VAL A 72 10.74 -15.23 6.62
C VAL A 72 9.48 -15.96 7.07
N GLY A 73 8.30 -15.36 6.84
CA GLY A 73 7.01 -16.01 7.03
C GLY A 73 6.90 -17.28 6.18
N PHE A 74 5.87 -18.09 6.45
CA PHE A 74 5.69 -19.41 5.85
C PHE A 74 5.85 -19.44 4.31
N SER A 75 5.35 -18.41 3.64
CA SER A 75 5.30 -18.20 2.18
C SER A 75 6.19 -17.03 1.74
N GLY A 76 6.91 -16.39 2.67
CA GLY A 76 7.77 -15.24 2.41
C GLY A 76 7.03 -14.02 1.86
N VAL A 77 5.79 -13.76 2.29
CA VAL A 77 5.03 -12.57 1.90
C VAL A 77 5.80 -11.32 2.37
N PRO A 78 6.24 -10.42 1.48
CA PRO A 78 7.02 -9.27 1.91
C PRO A 78 6.23 -8.36 2.85
N PRO A 79 6.92 -7.61 3.73
CA PRO A 79 6.28 -6.64 4.61
C PRO A 79 5.35 -5.72 3.83
N THR A 80 4.08 -5.75 4.24
CA THR A 80 3.00 -5.06 3.57
C THR A 80 2.15 -4.33 4.60
N VAL A 81 1.90 -3.05 4.35
CA VAL A 81 1.21 -2.18 5.29
C VAL A 81 0.23 -1.27 4.57
N MET A 82 -0.90 -1.02 5.23
CA MET A 82 -1.84 0.00 4.80
C MET A 82 -1.37 1.36 5.29
N VAL A 83 -1.28 2.31 4.38
CA VAL A 83 -0.93 3.69 4.69
C VAL A 83 -2.05 4.61 4.24
N ARG A 84 -2.17 5.74 4.94
CA ARG A 84 -2.99 6.87 4.48
C ARG A 84 -2.03 7.90 3.93
N CYS A 85 -2.25 8.30 2.70
CA CYS A 85 -1.47 9.31 2.04
C CYS A 85 -2.29 10.62 2.04
N SER A 86 -1.75 11.71 2.56
CA SER A 86 -2.35 13.05 2.50
C SER A 86 -1.26 14.03 2.09
N GLN A 87 -1.57 14.97 1.19
CA GLN A 87 -0.60 15.98 0.75
C GLN A 87 -1.21 17.38 0.69
N SER A 88 -0.47 18.34 1.25
CA SER A 88 -0.45 19.73 0.79
C SER A 88 0.95 20.02 0.23
N GLY A 89 1.10 20.21 -1.09
CA GLY A 89 2.27 20.90 -1.65
C GLY A 89 3.44 20.08 -2.23
N PHE A 90 3.27 18.82 -2.61
CA PHE A 90 4.31 18.09 -3.38
C PHE A 90 3.70 17.54 -4.68
N ASP A 91 4.46 17.60 -5.78
CA ASP A 91 4.03 17.18 -7.12
C ASP A 91 4.03 15.64 -7.26
N LEU A 92 3.21 14.95 -6.45
CA LEU A 92 2.84 13.54 -6.65
C LEU A 92 1.55 13.40 -7.47
N ARG A 93 1.21 14.40 -8.31
CA ARG A 93 0.01 14.39 -9.18
C ARG A 93 -0.13 13.14 -10.06
N ARG A 94 0.95 12.34 -10.20
CA ARG A 94 0.97 11.08 -10.95
C ARG A 94 0.82 9.81 -10.11
N ILE A 95 0.84 9.89 -8.79
CA ILE A 95 0.87 8.74 -7.88
C ILE A 95 -0.33 8.75 -6.91
N ILE A 96 -0.87 9.91 -6.54
CA ILE A 96 -1.99 10.00 -5.60
C ILE A 96 -2.99 11.02 -6.15
N ARG A 97 -4.19 10.56 -6.50
CA ARG A 97 -5.25 11.40 -7.09
C ARG A 97 -6.27 11.94 -6.08
N SER A 98 -6.15 11.59 -4.81
CA SER A 98 -7.07 12.01 -3.74
C SER A 98 -6.34 12.43 -2.47
N ASP A 99 -6.77 13.55 -1.88
CA ASP A 99 -6.26 14.12 -0.62
C ASP A 99 -6.40 13.18 0.60
N HIS A 100 -7.21 12.11 0.42
CA HIS A 100 -7.44 11.04 1.38
C HIS A 100 -7.34 9.64 0.76
N CYS A 101 -6.40 9.44 -0.18
CA CYS A 101 -6.17 8.10 -0.73
C CYS A 101 -5.64 7.15 0.36
N ARG A 102 -6.33 6.02 0.57
CA ARG A 102 -5.80 4.86 1.29
C ARG A 102 -5.06 3.97 0.30
N CYS A 103 -3.86 3.58 0.68
CA CYS A 103 -2.85 3.09 -0.22
C CYS A 103 -2.16 1.88 0.42
N LEU A 104 -1.83 0.88 -0.39
CA LEU A 104 -0.99 -0.24 0.04
C LEU A 104 0.48 0.06 -0.27
N TRP A 105 1.36 -0.17 0.71
CA TRP A 105 2.81 -0.22 0.48
C TRP A 105 3.32 -1.64 0.70
N ARG A 106 3.92 -2.22 -0.34
CA ARG A 106 4.70 -3.47 -0.24
C ARG A 106 6.18 -3.15 -0.34
N MET A 107 6.92 -3.39 0.74
CA MET A 107 8.35 -3.06 0.81
C MET A 107 9.19 -4.10 0.05
N LYS A 108 10.22 -3.64 -0.67
CA LYS A 108 11.21 -4.51 -1.36
C LYS A 108 12.48 -4.75 -0.50
N GLY A 109 12.34 -4.70 0.82
CA GLY A 109 13.42 -4.83 1.80
C GLY A 109 13.21 -3.90 3.00
N ALA A 110 13.98 -4.08 4.09
CA ALA A 110 13.90 -3.23 5.26
C ALA A 110 14.31 -1.79 4.91
N VAL A 111 13.32 -0.90 4.77
CA VAL A 111 13.58 0.52 4.57
C VAL A 111 12.96 1.29 5.72
N LYS A 112 13.83 2.05 6.39
CA LYS A 112 13.53 2.90 7.53
C LYS A 112 12.58 4.01 7.07
N ILE A 113 11.29 3.90 7.40
CA ILE A 113 10.34 5.00 7.26
C ILE A 113 10.64 6.00 8.38
N TRP A 114 11.24 7.14 8.06
CA TRP A 114 11.29 8.29 8.97
C TRP A 114 9.97 9.06 8.82
N GLY A 115 9.14 9.05 9.86
CA GLY A 115 8.10 10.06 10.02
C GLY A 115 8.78 11.35 10.48
N HIS A 116 8.76 12.40 9.66
CA HIS A 116 9.19 13.72 10.13
C HIS A 116 8.23 14.19 11.21
N GLY A 117 8.80 14.47 12.38
CA GLY A 117 8.10 15.07 13.50
C GLY A 117 7.50 16.41 13.13
N LEU A 118 6.35 16.69 13.72
CA LEU A 118 5.81 18.03 13.87
C LEU A 118 6.86 18.86 14.62
N SER A 119 7.58 19.73 13.92
CA SER A 119 8.25 20.85 14.57
C SER A 119 7.16 21.88 14.92
N GLY A 120 6.71 21.85 16.16
CA GLY A 120 5.99 22.98 16.74
C GLY A 120 6.97 24.03 17.25
N GLY A 121 6.58 25.29 17.12
CA GLY A 121 7.00 26.41 17.97
C GLY A 121 8.40 26.94 17.79
#